data_AF-A0A8T7FKD2-F1
#
_entry.id   AF-A0A8T7FKD2-F1
#
_cell.length_a   1.000
_cell.length_b   1.000
_cell.length_c   1.000
_cell.angle_alpha   90.00
_cell.angle_beta   90.00
_cell.angle_gamma   90.00
#
_symmetry.space_group_name_H-M   'P 1'
#
loop_
_entity.id
_entity.type
_entity.pdbx_description
1 polymer ?
#
loop_
_entity_poly.entity_id
_entity_poly.type
_entity_poly.pdbx_seq_one_letter_code
_entity_poly.pdbx_strand_id
1 'polypeptide(L)'
;MKKATFVLSLIVLASLILSACGTPATEAPVVEEPAATEVQTEEPTAEPEPAWEGPKGALVAYPVDAAPTLDGVADDAVWADAEAIEIEVQNGFNNFETTAELKAVYTEDTVYFVLTYEDPTESWFRSPWQKQEDGTWKQIKDPDDKGGDNNTVYEDKFAMIWNIDNSITNFNEKGCAGACHDGENPDVKPYGNKYNENEGELGDIWHWKSVRNLNQVDDQYLDSTRFDAEKAKEAGRKSDAKDSGGYADNFASMPDPADASKTVPDKSKPGFTSPNIDMTTGFPGFILDSEKVAITQEELDALPVGSYIPGIVKSEIIGDRGNISAGWKYADGKWTIEFSRALVTGSETDVQFDDLTAQYFFGLAIFENAQVRHAFQYGVSSMVFMPR
;
A
#
# COMPACT_ATOMS: atom_id res chain seq x y z
N MET A 1 -34.62 56.61 -4.93
CA MET A 1 -35.76 55.86 -4.35
C MET A 1 -35.71 56.05 -2.84
N LYS A 2 -36.83 56.47 -2.26
CA LYS A 2 -36.96 57.03 -0.91
C LYS A 2 -37.64 56.01 0.02
N LYS A 3 -37.11 55.95 1.25
CA LYS A 3 -37.83 55.93 2.55
C LYS A 3 -38.64 54.69 2.95
N ALA A 4 -38.38 54.24 4.18
CA ALA A 4 -39.43 53.92 5.15
C ALA A 4 -39.02 54.45 6.55
N THR A 5 -39.96 55.15 7.20
CA THR A 5 -39.90 55.79 8.53
C THR A 5 -41.28 55.58 9.14
N PHE A 6 -41.40 55.24 10.43
CA PHE A 6 -42.56 55.54 11.30
C PHE A 6 -42.20 55.09 12.74
N VAL A 7 -41.83 55.94 13.70
CA VAL A 7 -42.52 57.03 14.47
C VAL A 7 -43.42 56.51 15.60
N LEU A 8 -43.01 56.92 16.81
CA LEU A 8 -43.52 56.70 18.16
C LEU A 8 -44.16 58.02 18.66
N SER A 9 -45.37 58.03 19.25
CA SER A 9 -45.90 59.13 20.12
C SER A 9 -47.33 58.88 20.64
N LEU A 10 -47.56 59.04 21.96
CA LEU A 10 -48.81 59.52 22.64
C LEU A 10 -48.56 59.52 24.17
N ILE A 11 -48.27 60.65 24.85
CA ILE A 11 -49.10 61.76 25.38
C ILE A 11 -49.56 61.60 26.85
N VAL A 12 -49.11 62.60 27.61
CA VAL A 12 -49.42 63.20 28.94
C VAL A 12 -50.91 63.30 29.36
N LEU A 13 -51.19 63.10 30.66
CA LEU A 13 -52.13 63.83 31.57
C LEU A 13 -52.06 63.10 32.96
N ALA A 14 -52.13 63.67 34.17
CA ALA A 14 -52.76 64.88 34.70
C ALA A 14 -52.18 65.27 36.09
N SER A 15 -52.61 66.45 36.53
CA SER A 15 -52.10 67.39 37.52
C SER A 15 -52.56 67.26 38.99
N LEU A 16 -51.71 67.77 39.91
CA LEU A 16 -51.94 68.57 41.15
C LEU A 16 -52.97 68.13 42.23
N ILE A 17 -52.56 68.11 43.51
CA ILE A 17 -53.25 68.75 44.69
C ILE A 17 -52.34 68.70 45.96
N LEU A 18 -52.56 69.71 46.81
CA LEU A 18 -51.89 70.20 48.03
C LEU A 18 -51.82 69.30 49.29
N SER A 19 -50.77 69.55 50.09
CA SER A 19 -50.71 69.83 51.56
C SER A 19 -51.46 68.96 52.59
N ALA A 20 -50.72 68.34 53.53
CA ALA A 20 -51.08 68.25 54.95
C ALA A 20 -49.90 67.82 55.84
N CYS A 21 -49.83 68.41 57.04
CA CYS A 21 -48.80 68.28 58.08
C CYS A 21 -48.78 66.92 58.81
N GLY A 22 -47.63 66.60 59.44
CA GLY A 22 -47.59 65.79 60.67
C GLY A 22 -46.33 64.93 60.82
N THR A 23 -45.39 65.34 61.68
CA THR A 23 -44.32 64.47 62.22
C THR A 23 -44.83 63.65 63.40
N PRO A 24 -44.39 62.39 63.54
CA PRO A 24 -43.71 62.00 64.78
C PRO A 24 -42.44 61.17 64.54
N ALA A 25 -41.68 60.99 65.62
CA ALA A 25 -40.26 60.65 65.66
C ALA A 25 -39.90 59.15 65.51
N THR A 26 -38.59 58.95 65.31
CA THR A 26 -37.75 57.78 65.68
C THR A 26 -37.58 56.71 64.60
N GLU A 27 -36.34 56.54 64.11
CA GLU A 27 -35.46 55.40 64.39
C GLU A 27 -34.08 55.64 63.75
N ALA A 28 -33.02 55.13 64.39
CA ALA A 28 -31.64 55.25 63.94
C ALA A 28 -31.42 54.47 62.63
N PRO A 29 -30.53 54.92 61.72
CA PRO A 29 -30.29 54.21 60.47
C PRO A 29 -29.62 52.87 60.74
N VAL A 30 -30.33 51.79 60.38
CA VAL A 30 -29.75 50.46 60.20
C VAL A 30 -28.83 50.53 58.99
N VAL A 31 -27.56 50.18 59.20
CA VAL A 31 -26.59 49.98 58.13
C VAL A 31 -27.02 48.74 57.36
N GLU A 32 -27.48 48.90 56.12
CA GLU A 32 -27.61 47.79 55.19
C GLU A 32 -26.21 47.26 54.86
N GLU A 33 -25.93 46.02 55.27
CA GLU A 33 -24.80 45.26 54.76
C GLU A 33 -24.97 45.06 53.24
N PRO A 34 -23.92 45.25 52.43
CA PRO A 34 -23.97 44.92 51.02
C PRO A 34 -24.20 43.41 50.86
N ALA A 35 -25.12 43.05 49.99
CA ALA A 35 -25.38 41.66 49.60
C ALA A 35 -24.05 40.97 49.24
N ALA A 36 -23.79 39.84 49.90
CA ALA A 36 -22.67 38.98 49.58
C ALA A 36 -22.76 38.58 48.11
N THR A 37 -21.76 38.99 47.33
CA THR A 37 -21.56 38.49 45.98
C THR A 37 -21.20 37.00 46.13
N GLU A 38 -22.10 36.11 45.71
CA GLU A 38 -21.75 34.69 45.56
C GLU A 38 -20.61 34.62 44.55
N VAL A 39 -19.43 34.26 45.03
CA VAL A 39 -18.28 33.91 44.20
C VAL A 39 -18.69 32.66 43.44
N GLN A 40 -18.89 32.78 42.12
CA GLN A 40 -18.94 31.60 41.28
C GLN A 40 -17.59 30.91 41.40
N THR A 41 -17.58 29.76 42.06
CA THR A 41 -16.46 28.82 42.03
C THR A 41 -16.35 28.36 40.58
N GLU A 42 -15.34 28.82 39.85
CA GLU A 42 -14.98 28.21 38.56
C GLU A 42 -14.78 26.71 38.79
N GLU A 43 -15.49 25.88 38.03
CA GLU A 43 -15.23 24.44 38.02
C GLU A 43 -13.75 24.23 37.68
N PRO A 44 -13.04 23.32 38.37
CA PRO A 44 -11.65 23.03 38.05
C PRO A 44 -11.59 22.61 36.59
N THR A 45 -10.83 23.37 35.79
CA THR A 45 -10.47 22.99 34.43
C THR A 45 -9.90 21.59 34.50
N ALA A 46 -10.58 20.62 33.87
CA ALA A 46 -10.12 19.24 33.82
C ALA A 46 -8.66 19.24 33.35
N GLU A 47 -7.80 18.60 34.13
CA GLU A 47 -6.41 18.40 33.76
C GLU A 47 -6.41 17.71 32.38
N PRO A 48 -5.69 18.25 31.38
CA PRO A 48 -5.74 17.70 30.03
C PRO A 48 -5.36 16.22 30.11
N GLU A 49 -6.18 15.36 29.52
CA GLU A 49 -5.88 13.93 29.46
C GLU A 49 -4.47 13.75 28.88
N PRO A 50 -3.67 12.82 29.44
CA PRO A 50 -2.34 12.57 28.91
C PRO A 50 -2.45 12.21 27.43
N ALA A 51 -1.60 12.82 26.61
CA ALA A 51 -1.52 12.50 25.19
C ALA A 51 -1.32 10.99 25.04
N TRP A 52 -2.05 10.37 24.11
CA TRP A 52 -1.85 8.97 23.79
C TRP A 52 -0.42 8.78 23.29
N GLU A 53 0.28 7.78 23.83
CA GLU A 53 1.62 7.40 23.39
C GLU A 53 1.60 5.93 22.92
N GLY A 54 1.94 5.71 21.65
CA GLY A 54 2.12 4.37 21.10
C GLY A 54 3.40 3.69 21.59
N PRO A 55 3.55 2.37 21.39
CA PRO A 55 4.79 1.67 21.68
C PRO A 55 5.96 2.32 20.93
N LYS A 56 7.10 2.49 21.61
CA LYS A 56 8.29 3.10 21.02
C LYS A 56 8.72 2.36 19.75
N GLY A 57 8.81 3.08 18.64
CA GLY A 57 9.24 2.54 17.34
C GLY A 57 8.16 1.77 16.57
N ALA A 58 6.92 1.73 17.06
CA ALA A 58 5.80 1.23 16.28
C ALA A 58 5.38 2.26 15.22
N LEU A 59 4.96 1.78 14.06
CA LEU A 59 4.18 2.55 13.11
C LEU A 59 2.84 2.88 13.74
N VAL A 60 2.50 4.16 13.81
CA VAL A 60 1.19 4.61 14.29
C VAL A 60 0.32 4.91 13.07
N ALA A 61 -0.83 4.24 12.95
CA ALA A 61 -1.87 4.63 12.02
C ALA A 61 -2.73 5.73 12.64
N TYR A 62 -2.64 6.95 12.10
CA TYR A 62 -3.36 8.12 12.61
C TYR A 62 -4.80 8.19 12.07
N PRO A 63 -5.81 8.50 12.90
CA PRO A 63 -7.18 8.61 12.43
C PRO A 63 -7.36 9.85 11.56
N VAL A 64 -8.05 9.69 10.43
CA VAL A 64 -8.36 10.78 9.50
C VAL A 64 -9.82 10.72 9.06
N ASP A 65 -10.40 11.88 8.75
CA ASP A 65 -11.79 11.99 8.30
C ASP A 65 -11.97 11.68 6.81
N ALA A 66 -10.91 11.85 6.01
CA ALA A 66 -10.93 11.67 4.57
C ALA A 66 -9.79 10.76 4.12
N ALA A 67 -10.05 9.96 3.10
CA ALA A 67 -9.05 9.14 2.44
C ALA A 67 -8.02 10.01 1.69
N PRO A 68 -6.72 9.65 1.70
CA PRO A 68 -5.75 10.21 0.77
C PRO A 68 -6.07 9.81 -0.68
N THR A 69 -5.51 10.57 -1.62
CA THR A 69 -5.45 10.18 -3.03
C THR A 69 -4.29 9.21 -3.21
N LEU A 70 -4.50 8.09 -3.89
CA LEU A 70 -3.44 7.12 -4.17
C LEU A 70 -2.82 7.45 -5.54
N ASP A 71 -1.89 8.41 -5.60
CA ASP A 71 -1.28 8.86 -6.86
C ASP A 71 0.27 8.81 -6.87
N GLY A 72 0.87 8.45 -5.74
CA GLY A 72 2.31 8.31 -5.59
C GLY A 72 3.03 9.64 -5.37
N VAL A 73 2.36 10.70 -4.90
CA VAL A 73 3.00 11.99 -4.61
C VAL A 73 3.06 12.30 -3.11
N ALA A 74 2.15 11.74 -2.30
CA ALA A 74 2.11 11.90 -0.85
C ALA A 74 2.05 13.36 -0.35
N ASP A 75 1.36 14.24 -1.10
CA ASP A 75 1.17 15.65 -0.78
C ASP A 75 -0.19 15.98 -0.14
N ASP A 76 -1.04 14.97 0.06
CA ASP A 76 -2.30 15.11 0.80
C ASP A 76 -2.06 15.54 2.25
N ALA A 77 -2.92 16.46 2.73
CA ALA A 77 -2.82 17.03 4.08
C ALA A 77 -2.91 15.99 5.20
N VAL A 78 -3.55 14.83 4.95
CA VAL A 78 -3.69 13.74 5.93
C VAL A 78 -2.34 13.15 6.35
N TRP A 79 -1.30 13.28 5.53
CA TRP A 79 0.04 12.78 5.82
C TRP A 79 0.89 13.71 6.68
N ALA A 80 0.44 14.95 6.92
CA ALA A 80 1.23 15.98 7.60
C ALA A 80 1.50 15.65 9.07
N ASP A 81 0.48 15.14 9.76
CA ASP A 81 0.57 14.77 11.19
C ASP A 81 1.01 13.31 11.40
N ALA A 82 0.97 12.49 10.35
CA ALA A 82 1.38 11.10 10.43
C ALA A 82 2.91 10.97 10.54
N GLU A 83 3.37 10.39 11.65
CA GLU A 83 4.78 10.10 11.88
C GLU A 83 5.26 8.93 11.01
N ALA A 84 6.41 9.11 10.38
CA ALA A 84 7.07 8.04 9.63
C ALA A 84 7.94 7.20 10.56
N ILE A 85 7.97 5.89 10.33
CA ILE A 85 9.08 5.04 10.81
C ILE A 85 10.07 4.83 9.68
N GLU A 86 11.34 4.69 10.05
CA GLU A 86 12.43 4.30 9.16
C GLU A 86 12.69 2.80 9.30
N ILE A 87 12.71 2.09 8.17
CA ILE A 87 12.96 0.64 8.09
C ILE A 87 14.17 0.42 7.19
N GLU A 88 15.31 0.09 7.80
CA GLU A 88 16.51 -0.31 7.07
C GLU A 88 16.32 -1.70 6.45
N VAL A 89 16.57 -1.81 5.14
CA VAL A 89 16.61 -3.10 4.43
C VAL A 89 17.97 -3.26 3.75
N GLN A 90 18.52 -4.47 3.77
CA GLN A 90 19.86 -4.74 3.26
C GLN A 90 20.03 -6.15 2.69
N ASN A 91 21.22 -6.42 2.12
CA ASN A 91 21.61 -7.69 1.48
C ASN A 91 20.86 -8.03 0.18
N GLY A 92 20.37 -7.01 -0.54
CA GLY A 92 19.84 -7.19 -1.89
C GLY A 92 20.93 -7.59 -2.90
N PHE A 93 20.51 -7.85 -4.13
CA PHE A 93 21.44 -8.04 -5.25
C PHE A 93 22.46 -6.89 -5.32
N ASN A 94 23.71 -7.19 -5.68
CA ASN A 94 24.82 -6.23 -5.66
C ASN A 94 25.03 -5.46 -4.33
N ASN A 95 24.63 -6.05 -3.21
CA ASN A 95 24.62 -5.42 -1.89
C ASN A 95 23.70 -4.19 -1.84
N PHE A 96 22.60 -4.20 -2.60
CA PHE A 96 21.58 -3.18 -2.50
C PHE A 96 21.05 -3.11 -1.07
N GLU A 97 20.97 -1.88 -0.58
CA GLU A 97 20.43 -1.50 0.72
C GLU A 97 19.79 -0.11 0.59
N THR A 98 18.73 0.13 1.34
CA THR A 98 18.03 1.42 1.37
C THR A 98 17.30 1.55 2.70
N THR A 99 16.88 2.78 3.02
CA THR A 99 15.99 3.05 4.16
C THR A 99 14.62 3.39 3.61
N ALA A 100 13.63 2.61 4.01
CA ALA A 100 12.24 2.87 3.69
C ALA A 100 11.61 3.77 4.77
N GLU A 101 10.92 4.82 4.35
CA GLU A 101 10.05 5.61 5.21
C GLU A 101 8.60 5.14 5.02
N LEU A 102 7.95 4.76 6.11
CA LEU A 102 6.56 4.28 6.10
C LEU A 102 5.70 5.12 7.04
N LYS A 103 4.60 5.67 6.52
CA LYS A 103 3.54 6.30 7.30
C LYS A 103 2.23 5.53 7.14
N ALA A 104 1.34 5.68 8.12
CA ALA A 104 -0.01 5.12 8.07
C ALA A 104 -1.06 6.10 8.58
N VAL A 105 -2.23 6.09 7.93
CA VAL A 105 -3.46 6.74 8.41
C VAL A 105 -4.63 5.79 8.22
N TYR A 106 -5.75 6.05 8.88
CA TYR A 106 -6.94 5.21 8.74
C TYR A 106 -8.26 5.98 8.87
N THR A 107 -9.24 5.58 8.07
CA THR A 107 -10.64 6.03 8.16
C THR A 107 -11.43 5.12 9.09
N GLU A 108 -12.77 5.15 9.07
CA GLU A 108 -13.58 4.24 9.89
C GLU A 108 -13.40 2.76 9.49
N ASP A 109 -13.07 2.49 8.22
CA ASP A 109 -13.13 1.15 7.62
C ASP A 109 -11.90 0.79 6.76
N THR A 110 -10.95 1.70 6.57
CA THR A 110 -9.83 1.51 5.64
C THR A 110 -8.52 2.02 6.25
N VAL A 111 -7.45 1.25 6.08
CA VAL A 111 -6.08 1.67 6.41
C VAL A 111 -5.34 2.06 5.13
N TYR A 112 -4.55 3.11 5.22
CA TYR A 112 -3.77 3.69 4.13
C TYR A 112 -2.32 3.79 4.56
N PHE A 113 -1.42 3.56 3.61
CA PHE A 113 0.00 3.63 3.80
C PHE A 113 0.63 4.48 2.70
N VAL A 114 1.69 5.19 3.05
CA VAL A 114 2.66 5.66 2.08
C VAL A 114 4.02 5.08 2.43
N LEU A 115 4.56 4.30 1.50
CA LEU A 115 5.91 3.75 1.54
C LEU A 115 6.77 4.54 0.56
N THR A 116 7.91 5.03 1.03
CA THR A 116 8.88 5.68 0.17
C THR A 116 10.30 5.17 0.41
N TYR A 117 11.10 5.05 -0.65
CA TYR A 117 12.49 4.61 -0.55
C TYR A 117 13.30 5.07 -1.76
N GLU A 118 14.59 5.32 -1.52
CA GLU A 118 15.55 5.57 -2.59
C GLU A 118 15.80 4.28 -3.39
N ASP A 119 15.73 4.38 -4.70
CA ASP A 119 16.07 3.32 -5.65
C ASP A 119 16.87 3.94 -6.82
N PRO A 120 18.08 3.45 -7.12
CA PRO A 120 18.95 4.03 -8.15
C PRO A 120 18.36 3.94 -9.57
N THR A 121 17.32 3.13 -9.78
CA THR A 121 16.74 2.89 -11.10
C THR A 121 15.23 2.91 -11.09
N GLU A 122 14.63 3.24 -12.23
CA GLU A 122 13.22 2.92 -12.52
C GLU A 122 13.21 1.64 -13.36
N SER A 123 13.21 0.47 -12.72
CA SER A 123 13.29 -0.80 -13.44
C SER A 123 11.92 -1.24 -13.94
N TRP A 124 11.66 -0.98 -15.21
CA TRP A 124 10.47 -1.45 -15.93
C TRP A 124 10.79 -2.47 -17.04
N PHE A 125 12.08 -2.74 -17.31
CA PHE A 125 12.54 -3.54 -18.44
C PHE A 125 12.48 -5.06 -18.15
N ARG A 126 11.26 -5.56 -17.96
CA ARG A 126 11.01 -6.94 -17.54
C ARG A 126 11.02 -7.93 -18.70
N SER A 127 12.16 -8.60 -18.92
CA SER A 127 12.36 -9.66 -19.92
C SER A 127 11.60 -9.47 -21.24
N PRO A 128 11.74 -8.31 -21.93
CA PRO A 128 11.00 -8.06 -23.15
C PRO A 128 11.49 -8.94 -24.29
N TRP A 129 10.65 -9.13 -25.31
CA TRP A 129 11.03 -9.69 -26.58
C TRP A 129 11.89 -8.71 -27.38
N GLN A 130 12.95 -9.20 -28.03
CA GLN A 130 13.75 -8.43 -28.99
C GLN A 130 13.89 -9.20 -30.30
N LYS A 131 13.71 -8.49 -31.41
CA LYS A 131 13.95 -9.03 -32.75
C LYS A 131 15.44 -9.15 -33.03
N GLN A 132 15.87 -10.36 -33.38
CA GLN A 132 17.26 -10.73 -33.61
C GLN A 132 17.69 -10.49 -35.07
N GLU A 133 18.99 -10.52 -35.33
CA GLU A 133 19.57 -10.33 -36.68
C GLU A 133 19.12 -11.38 -37.70
N ASP A 134 18.86 -12.61 -37.24
CA ASP A 134 18.35 -13.72 -38.05
C ASP A 134 16.83 -13.66 -38.30
N GLY A 135 16.17 -12.60 -37.83
CA GLY A 135 14.72 -12.39 -37.93
C GLY A 135 13.90 -13.08 -36.85
N THR A 136 14.50 -13.90 -35.98
CA THR A 136 13.80 -14.56 -34.87
C THR A 136 13.52 -13.60 -33.70
N TRP A 137 12.66 -14.02 -32.78
CA TRP A 137 12.38 -13.30 -31.54
C TRP A 137 12.95 -14.07 -30.34
N LYS A 138 13.50 -13.32 -29.38
CA LYS A 138 13.98 -13.88 -28.11
C LYS A 138 13.60 -12.95 -26.97
N GLN A 139 13.21 -13.50 -25.82
CA GLN A 139 13.16 -12.72 -24.60
C GLN A 139 14.59 -12.36 -24.20
N ILE A 140 14.81 -11.09 -23.87
CA ILE A 140 16.04 -10.67 -23.19
C ILE A 140 16.06 -11.32 -21.83
N LYS A 141 17.21 -11.89 -21.49
CA LYS A 141 17.44 -12.60 -20.25
C LYS A 141 18.69 -12.08 -19.60
N ASP A 142 18.69 -12.18 -18.28
CA ASP A 142 19.91 -12.13 -17.50
C ASP A 142 20.77 -13.36 -17.87
N PRO A 143 22.01 -13.18 -18.37
CA PRO A 143 22.89 -14.29 -18.72
C PRO A 143 23.33 -15.10 -17.50
N ASP A 144 23.25 -14.53 -16.30
CA ASP A 144 23.64 -15.15 -15.03
C ASP A 144 22.43 -15.76 -14.26
N ASP A 145 21.20 -15.64 -14.78
CA ASP A 145 20.00 -16.22 -14.17
C ASP A 145 20.13 -17.74 -14.02
N LYS A 146 20.14 -18.17 -12.75
CA LYS A 146 20.07 -19.56 -12.33
C LYS A 146 18.92 -19.73 -11.36
N GLY A 147 17.95 -20.57 -11.70
CA GLY A 147 16.83 -20.87 -10.80
C GLY A 147 15.81 -19.73 -10.62
N GLY A 148 15.76 -18.76 -11.54
CA GLY A 148 14.90 -17.58 -11.42
C GLY A 148 15.55 -16.46 -10.61
N ASP A 149 16.85 -16.26 -10.79
CA ASP A 149 17.66 -15.20 -10.18
C ASP A 149 17.99 -14.11 -11.22
N ASN A 150 16.99 -13.64 -11.96
CA ASN A 150 17.15 -12.52 -12.89
C ASN A 150 17.28 -11.21 -12.10
N ASN A 151 18.39 -10.49 -12.28
CA ASN A 151 18.67 -9.22 -11.61
C ASN A 151 19.13 -8.10 -12.57
N THR A 152 18.89 -8.25 -13.88
CA THR A 152 19.32 -7.26 -14.89
C THR A 152 18.20 -6.81 -15.80
N VAL A 153 17.16 -7.63 -15.97
CA VAL A 153 15.99 -7.36 -16.79
C VAL A 153 14.72 -7.78 -16.06
N TYR A 154 14.56 -7.25 -14.85
CA TYR A 154 13.40 -7.46 -13.99
C TYR A 154 12.72 -6.12 -13.69
N GLU A 155 11.91 -6.10 -12.65
CA GLU A 155 11.14 -4.94 -12.23
C GLU A 155 11.44 -4.60 -10.77
N ASP A 156 11.26 -3.35 -10.38
CA ASP A 156 11.31 -2.96 -8.97
C ASP A 156 10.07 -3.44 -8.23
N LYS A 157 10.26 -3.84 -6.97
CA LYS A 157 9.20 -4.40 -6.12
C LYS A 157 9.41 -4.04 -4.65
N PHE A 158 8.35 -4.17 -3.88
CA PHE A 158 8.45 -4.40 -2.44
C PHE A 158 7.54 -5.58 -2.05
N ALA A 159 7.84 -6.18 -0.91
CA ALA A 159 6.94 -7.11 -0.24
C ALA A 159 6.85 -6.75 1.23
N MET A 160 5.63 -6.64 1.75
CA MET A 160 5.34 -6.49 3.17
C MET A 160 4.60 -7.75 3.62
N ILE A 161 5.07 -8.40 4.69
CA ILE A 161 4.42 -9.59 5.24
C ILE A 161 3.92 -9.33 6.64
N TRP A 162 2.66 -9.68 6.93
CA TRP A 162 2.00 -9.58 8.23
C TRP A 162 1.85 -10.95 8.88
N ASN A 163 1.95 -11.00 10.21
CA ASN A 163 1.71 -12.22 10.98
C ASN A 163 0.22 -12.35 11.31
N ILE A 164 -0.52 -13.19 10.59
CA ILE A 164 -1.95 -13.39 10.81
C ILE A 164 -2.14 -14.08 12.17
N ASP A 165 -2.99 -13.50 13.02
CA ASP A 165 -3.34 -14.01 14.35
C ASP A 165 -2.15 -14.31 15.28
N ASN A 166 -1.01 -13.67 15.05
CA ASN A 166 0.25 -14.00 15.71
C ASN A 166 0.63 -15.50 15.58
N SER A 167 0.21 -16.14 14.49
CA SER A 167 0.29 -17.60 14.32
C SER A 167 1.71 -18.08 13.99
N ILE A 168 2.51 -17.28 13.27
CA ILE A 168 3.85 -17.70 12.81
C ILE A 168 4.83 -17.71 13.98
N THR A 169 5.39 -18.90 14.27
CA THR A 169 6.38 -19.11 15.32
C THR A 169 7.59 -18.18 15.19
N ASN A 170 7.90 -17.43 16.26
CA ASN A 170 9.00 -16.46 16.37
C ASN A 170 8.97 -15.26 15.39
N PHE A 171 7.86 -15.02 14.68
CA PHE A 171 7.79 -13.89 13.76
C PHE A 171 7.87 -12.55 14.51
N ASN A 172 7.29 -12.46 15.71
CA ASN A 172 7.28 -11.22 16.49
C ASN A 172 8.66 -10.85 17.08
N GLU A 173 9.67 -11.69 16.91
CA GLU A 173 11.06 -11.41 17.23
C GLU A 173 11.97 -11.35 15.99
N LYS A 174 11.70 -12.21 14.99
CA LYS A 174 12.58 -12.40 13.82
C LYS A 174 12.03 -11.81 12.52
N GLY A 175 10.78 -11.35 12.52
CA GLY A 175 10.04 -10.94 11.34
C GLY A 175 10.03 -12.01 10.27
N CYS A 176 10.19 -11.59 9.02
CA CYS A 176 10.12 -12.48 7.87
C CYS A 176 11.18 -13.57 7.84
N ALA A 177 12.30 -13.41 8.58
CA ALA A 177 13.36 -14.41 8.67
C ALA A 177 12.89 -15.69 9.38
N GLY A 178 11.82 -15.63 10.17
CA GLY A 178 11.22 -16.82 10.80
C GLY A 178 10.72 -17.86 9.81
N ALA A 179 10.43 -17.47 8.57
CA ALA A 179 9.91 -18.34 7.52
C ALA A 179 10.89 -18.56 6.35
N CYS A 180 12.12 -18.05 6.42
CA CYS A 180 13.15 -18.23 5.40
C CYS A 180 13.96 -19.51 5.66
N HIS A 181 14.06 -20.37 4.64
CA HIS A 181 14.80 -21.64 4.68
C HIS A 181 16.00 -21.55 3.74
N ASP A 182 16.97 -20.73 4.16
CA ASP A 182 18.16 -20.40 3.37
C ASP A 182 18.99 -21.66 3.05
N GLY A 183 19.42 -21.76 1.80
CA GLY A 183 20.28 -22.85 1.32
C GLY A 183 19.56 -24.18 1.10
N GLU A 184 18.24 -24.25 1.24
CA GLU A 184 17.46 -25.41 0.84
C GLU A 184 17.40 -25.53 -0.70
N ASN A 185 17.57 -26.75 -1.22
CA ASN A 185 17.54 -27.05 -2.65
C ASN A 185 18.45 -26.13 -3.53
N PRO A 186 19.73 -25.92 -3.18
CA PRO A 186 20.56 -24.87 -3.78
C PRO A 186 20.80 -25.03 -5.29
N ASP A 187 20.64 -26.26 -5.82
CA ASP A 187 20.75 -26.55 -7.26
C ASP A 187 19.61 -25.93 -8.08
N VAL A 188 18.46 -25.66 -7.46
CA VAL A 188 17.25 -25.14 -8.12
C VAL A 188 16.71 -23.84 -7.49
N LYS A 189 17.05 -23.59 -6.22
CA LYS A 189 16.64 -22.44 -5.41
C LYS A 189 17.89 -21.87 -4.72
N PRO A 190 18.72 -21.09 -5.43
CA PRO A 190 20.01 -20.63 -4.91
C PRO A 190 19.91 -19.78 -3.62
N TYR A 191 18.73 -19.23 -3.31
CA TYR A 191 18.46 -18.45 -2.10
C TYR A 191 17.42 -19.12 -1.18
N GLY A 192 17.21 -20.43 -1.32
CA GLY A 192 16.32 -21.20 -0.47
C GLY A 192 14.83 -21.00 -0.78
N ASN A 193 14.00 -21.42 0.18
CA ASN A 193 12.55 -21.36 0.10
C ASN A 193 11.97 -20.49 1.21
N LYS A 194 10.69 -20.12 1.07
CA LYS A 194 9.92 -19.46 2.13
C LYS A 194 8.66 -20.27 2.40
N TYR A 195 8.47 -20.67 3.66
CA TYR A 195 7.27 -21.36 4.14
C TYR A 195 7.24 -21.33 5.68
N ASN A 196 6.05 -21.43 6.25
CA ASN A 196 5.87 -21.50 7.70
C ASN A 196 6.17 -22.91 8.24
N GLU A 197 6.63 -22.99 9.49
CA GLU A 197 7.09 -24.27 10.03
C GLU A 197 5.90 -25.21 10.25
N ASN A 198 4.79 -24.70 10.79
CA ASN A 198 3.65 -25.52 11.21
C ASN A 198 2.40 -25.28 10.35
N GLU A 199 1.60 -26.33 10.18
CA GLU A 199 0.28 -26.23 9.55
C GLU A 199 -0.63 -25.29 10.37
N GLY A 200 -1.37 -24.42 9.67
CA GLY A 200 -2.23 -23.40 10.29
C GLY A 200 -1.52 -22.09 10.61
N GLU A 201 -0.19 -22.01 10.52
CA GLU A 201 0.52 -20.73 10.54
C GLU A 201 0.35 -20.02 9.19
N LEU A 202 -0.10 -18.77 9.21
CA LEU A 202 -0.36 -17.98 8.01
C LEU A 202 0.30 -16.60 8.08
N GLY A 203 0.86 -16.19 6.95
CA GLY A 203 1.33 -14.82 6.75
C GLY A 203 0.63 -14.20 5.55
N ASP A 204 0.16 -12.97 5.71
CA ASP A 204 -0.43 -12.17 4.65
C ASP A 204 0.71 -11.38 3.97
N ILE A 205 0.85 -11.45 2.65
CA ILE A 205 1.94 -10.86 1.85
C ILE A 205 1.37 -9.87 0.84
N TRP A 206 1.63 -8.58 1.08
CA TRP A 206 1.34 -7.52 0.12
C TRP A 206 2.56 -7.30 -0.78
N HIS A 207 2.45 -7.64 -2.06
CA HIS A 207 3.59 -7.70 -2.97
C HIS A 207 3.42 -6.81 -4.20
N TRP A 208 3.96 -5.61 -4.13
CA TRP A 208 3.91 -4.65 -5.23
C TRP A 208 4.98 -4.93 -6.28
N LYS A 209 4.62 -4.73 -7.55
CA LYS A 209 5.44 -5.03 -8.72
C LYS A 209 5.22 -3.95 -9.77
N SER A 210 6.23 -3.10 -9.98
CA SER A 210 6.12 -1.90 -10.83
C SER A 210 5.61 -2.16 -12.25
N VAL A 211 5.96 -3.31 -12.84
CA VAL A 211 5.52 -3.71 -14.18
C VAL A 211 4.24 -4.53 -14.12
N ARG A 212 4.16 -5.53 -13.24
CA ARG A 212 3.06 -6.51 -13.25
C ARG A 212 1.77 -6.07 -12.57
N ASN A 213 1.82 -5.10 -11.65
CA ASN A 213 0.64 -4.55 -11.03
C ASN A 213 0.06 -3.36 -11.83
N LEU A 214 -1.21 -3.09 -11.61
CA LEU A 214 -1.94 -1.93 -12.15
C LEU A 214 -2.92 -1.45 -11.08
N ASN A 215 -2.75 -0.21 -10.59
CA ASN A 215 -3.59 0.44 -9.57
C ASN A 215 -3.80 -0.35 -8.26
N GLN A 216 -2.97 -1.37 -8.00
CA GLN A 216 -3.16 -2.34 -6.93
C GLN A 216 -1.82 -2.88 -6.44
N VAL A 217 -1.78 -3.37 -5.20
CA VAL A 217 -0.75 -4.30 -4.73
C VAL A 217 -1.27 -5.73 -4.90
N ASP A 218 -0.41 -6.67 -5.25
CA ASP A 218 -0.79 -8.08 -5.40
C ASP A 218 -0.92 -8.72 -4.02
N ASP A 219 -2.12 -9.20 -3.69
CA ASP A 219 -2.37 -9.88 -2.42
C ASP A 219 -1.98 -11.36 -2.51
N GLN A 220 -1.25 -11.81 -1.50
CA GLN A 220 -0.58 -13.11 -1.49
C GLN A 220 -0.54 -13.62 -0.06
N TYR A 221 -0.28 -14.91 0.11
CA TYR A 221 -0.13 -15.47 1.45
C TYR A 221 0.99 -16.49 1.52
N LEU A 222 1.36 -16.80 2.76
CA LEU A 222 2.38 -17.77 3.12
C LEU A 222 1.77 -18.85 3.98
N ASP A 223 1.91 -20.09 3.54
CA ASP A 223 1.54 -21.28 4.29
C ASP A 223 2.75 -22.19 4.56
N SER A 224 2.48 -23.36 5.15
CA SER A 224 3.49 -24.36 5.50
C SER A 224 3.84 -25.33 4.35
N THR A 225 3.39 -25.08 3.12
CA THR A 225 3.68 -25.98 1.99
C THR A 225 5.19 -26.06 1.75
N ARG A 226 5.74 -27.27 1.83
CA ARG A 226 7.18 -27.51 1.55
C ARG A 226 7.45 -27.47 0.04
N PHE A 227 8.71 -27.19 -0.30
CA PHE A 227 9.14 -27.21 -1.70
C PHE A 227 8.99 -28.61 -2.31
N ASP A 228 8.36 -28.65 -3.48
CA ASP A 228 8.33 -29.82 -4.36
C ASP A 228 8.50 -29.33 -5.80
N ALA A 229 9.52 -29.83 -6.50
CA ALA A 229 9.90 -29.36 -7.83
C ALA A 229 8.81 -29.57 -8.89
N GLU A 230 7.83 -30.44 -8.66
CA GLU A 230 6.74 -30.72 -9.60
C GLU A 230 5.42 -30.12 -9.13
N LYS A 231 5.13 -30.20 -7.83
CA LYS A 231 3.81 -29.91 -7.25
C LYS A 231 3.75 -28.58 -6.50
N ALA A 232 4.88 -28.09 -5.98
CA ALA A 232 4.93 -26.91 -5.13
C ALA A 232 6.25 -26.13 -5.31
N LYS A 233 6.48 -25.63 -6.52
CA LYS A 233 7.73 -24.93 -6.89
C LYS A 233 7.96 -23.62 -6.13
N GLU A 234 6.90 -23.01 -5.62
CA GLU A 234 6.94 -21.78 -4.83
C GLU A 234 6.91 -22.04 -3.31
N ALA A 235 6.96 -23.33 -2.91
CA ALA A 235 6.81 -23.77 -1.54
C ALA A 235 5.57 -23.13 -0.90
N GLY A 236 5.75 -22.39 0.20
CA GLY A 236 4.68 -21.80 0.98
C GLY A 236 4.08 -20.54 0.39
N ARG A 237 4.75 -19.89 -0.58
CA ARG A 237 4.22 -18.66 -1.19
C ARG A 237 3.08 -19.01 -2.14
N LYS A 238 1.93 -18.38 -1.92
CA LYS A 238 0.70 -18.54 -2.71
C LYS A 238 0.16 -17.16 -3.11
N SER A 239 -0.78 -17.13 -4.05
CA SER A 239 -1.58 -15.94 -4.31
C SER A 239 -2.98 -16.20 -3.82
N ASP A 240 -3.66 -15.16 -3.34
CA ASP A 240 -5.08 -15.29 -3.00
C ASP A 240 -5.91 -15.61 -4.22
N ALA A 241 -7.15 -16.04 -3.95
CA ALA A 241 -8.10 -16.33 -4.98
C ALA A 241 -8.40 -15.06 -5.81
N LYS A 242 -8.51 -15.23 -7.12
CA LYS A 242 -9.00 -14.18 -8.02
C LYS A 242 -10.14 -14.71 -8.86
N ASP A 243 -11.05 -13.83 -9.20
CA ASP A 243 -12.14 -14.09 -10.15
C ASP A 243 -11.64 -13.94 -11.58
N SER A 244 -10.82 -12.91 -11.85
CA SER A 244 -10.27 -12.64 -13.18
C SER A 244 -9.09 -11.67 -13.14
N GLY A 245 -8.55 -11.34 -14.32
CA GLY A 245 -7.53 -10.32 -14.49
C GLY A 245 -6.12 -10.74 -14.03
N GLY A 246 -5.28 -9.75 -13.73
CA GLY A 246 -3.86 -9.89 -13.40
C GLY A 246 -2.95 -9.91 -14.63
N TYR A 247 -1.82 -10.60 -14.51
CA TYR A 247 -0.75 -10.56 -15.51
C TYR A 247 -0.42 -11.94 -16.10
N ALA A 248 0.08 -11.94 -17.35
CA ALA A 248 0.55 -13.12 -18.05
C ALA A 248 1.74 -12.79 -18.96
N ASP A 249 2.53 -13.81 -19.28
CA ASP A 249 3.58 -13.69 -20.30
C ASP A 249 2.96 -13.42 -21.69
N ASN A 250 3.56 -12.49 -22.42
CA ASN A 250 3.17 -12.14 -23.79
C ASN A 250 3.67 -13.18 -24.79
N PHE A 251 3.03 -14.34 -24.82
CA PHE A 251 3.31 -15.41 -25.78
C PHE A 251 2.28 -15.41 -26.90
N ALA A 252 2.73 -15.67 -28.13
CA ALA A 252 1.82 -16.04 -29.20
C ALA A 252 1.09 -17.36 -28.87
N SER A 253 0.07 -17.70 -29.64
CA SER A 253 -0.61 -18.99 -29.52
C SER A 253 -0.31 -19.86 -30.73
N MET A 254 -0.19 -21.17 -30.51
CA MET A 254 -0.03 -22.18 -31.56
C MET A 254 -0.94 -23.39 -31.29
N PRO A 255 -1.28 -24.21 -32.29
CA PRO A 255 -1.98 -25.47 -32.06
C PRO A 255 -1.18 -26.38 -31.10
N ASP A 256 -1.88 -27.07 -30.20
CA ASP A 256 -1.26 -28.04 -29.29
C ASP A 256 -0.68 -29.21 -30.12
N PRO A 257 0.63 -29.52 -29.99
CA PRO A 257 1.24 -30.67 -30.67
C PRO A 257 0.59 -32.02 -30.34
N ALA A 258 -0.03 -32.15 -29.16
CA ALA A 258 -0.72 -33.35 -28.74
C ALA A 258 -2.20 -33.40 -29.18
N ASP A 259 -2.80 -32.25 -29.47
CA ASP A 259 -4.22 -32.12 -29.83
C ASP A 259 -4.50 -30.83 -30.60
N ALA A 260 -4.43 -30.88 -31.94
CA ALA A 260 -4.58 -29.70 -32.80
C ALA A 260 -5.94 -28.95 -32.68
N SER A 261 -6.91 -29.48 -31.93
CA SER A 261 -8.15 -28.75 -31.59
C SER A 261 -7.98 -27.73 -30.45
N LYS A 262 -6.86 -27.79 -29.74
CA LYS A 262 -6.48 -26.89 -28.64
C LYS A 262 -5.36 -25.96 -29.06
N THR A 263 -5.20 -24.88 -28.29
CA THR A 263 -4.07 -23.97 -28.42
C THR A 263 -3.22 -23.99 -27.17
N VAL A 264 -1.92 -23.81 -27.36
CA VAL A 264 -0.93 -23.67 -26.29
C VAL A 264 -0.07 -22.43 -26.57
N PRO A 265 0.61 -21.87 -25.55
CA PRO A 265 1.53 -20.77 -25.77
C PRO A 265 2.69 -21.15 -26.68
N ASP A 266 2.91 -20.38 -27.74
CA ASP A 266 4.12 -20.38 -28.56
C ASP A 266 5.17 -19.49 -27.89
N LYS A 267 6.08 -20.13 -27.16
CA LYS A 267 7.16 -19.46 -26.42
C LYS A 267 8.34 -19.03 -27.31
N SER A 268 8.16 -18.97 -28.63
CA SER A 268 9.20 -18.53 -29.56
C SER A 268 9.04 -17.08 -30.02
N LYS A 269 7.90 -16.42 -29.74
CA LYS A 269 7.61 -15.07 -30.22
C LYS A 269 6.51 -14.35 -29.40
N PRO A 270 6.46 -13.01 -29.45
CA PRO A 270 5.38 -12.25 -28.81
C PRO A 270 4.04 -12.48 -29.51
N GLY A 271 2.95 -12.45 -28.72
CA GLY A 271 1.58 -12.63 -29.21
C GLY A 271 0.81 -11.34 -29.42
N PHE A 272 1.19 -10.29 -28.68
CA PHE A 272 0.48 -9.03 -28.63
C PHE A 272 1.43 -7.83 -28.70
N THR A 273 0.90 -6.72 -29.21
CA THR A 273 1.46 -5.37 -29.17
C THR A 273 0.38 -4.39 -28.67
N SER A 274 0.68 -3.10 -28.59
CA SER A 274 -0.25 -2.01 -28.32
C SER A 274 0.23 -0.74 -29.05
N PRO A 275 -0.66 0.18 -29.43
CA PRO A 275 -0.28 1.49 -29.96
C PRO A 275 0.60 2.32 -29.03
N ASN A 276 0.61 2.04 -27.72
CA ASN A 276 1.30 2.82 -26.69
C ASN A 276 2.71 2.32 -26.37
N ILE A 277 3.22 1.35 -27.14
CA ILE A 277 4.56 0.80 -26.94
C ILE A 277 5.56 1.55 -27.81
N ASP A 278 6.64 2.02 -27.22
CA ASP A 278 7.82 2.42 -28.00
C ASP A 278 8.65 1.16 -28.32
N MET A 279 8.56 0.70 -29.56
CA MET A 279 9.31 -0.49 -30.00
C MET A 279 10.83 -0.28 -30.07
N THR A 280 11.33 0.95 -29.94
CA THR A 280 12.77 1.23 -29.91
C THR A 280 13.36 0.91 -28.54
N THR A 281 12.60 1.19 -27.47
CA THR A 281 13.05 1.09 -26.08
C THR A 281 12.34 -0.01 -25.30
N GLY A 282 11.17 -0.47 -25.76
CA GLY A 282 10.29 -1.38 -25.04
C GLY A 282 9.42 -0.70 -23.99
N PHE A 283 9.47 0.64 -23.86
CA PHE A 283 8.64 1.39 -22.91
C PHE A 283 7.15 1.19 -23.21
N PRO A 284 6.26 1.05 -22.20
CA PRO A 284 6.51 1.17 -20.75
C PRO A 284 6.90 -0.15 -20.05
N GLY A 285 7.34 -1.18 -20.79
CA GLY A 285 7.71 -2.48 -20.21
C GLY A 285 6.55 -3.45 -20.03
N PHE A 286 5.33 -3.04 -20.36
CA PHE A 286 4.12 -3.88 -20.31
C PHE A 286 3.13 -3.52 -21.43
N ILE A 287 2.12 -4.37 -21.60
CA ILE A 287 0.93 -4.14 -22.43
C ILE A 287 -0.29 -4.19 -21.53
N LEU A 288 -1.17 -3.19 -21.58
CA LEU A 288 -2.48 -3.28 -20.92
C LEU A 288 -3.39 -4.24 -21.68
N ASP A 289 -4.08 -5.13 -20.97
CA ASP A 289 -4.99 -6.11 -21.56
C ASP A 289 -6.10 -5.42 -22.36
N SER A 290 -6.56 -4.26 -21.90
CA SER A 290 -7.54 -3.39 -22.56
C SER A 290 -7.06 -2.77 -23.88
N GLU A 291 -5.75 -2.73 -24.11
CA GLU A 291 -5.12 -2.11 -25.27
C GLU A 291 -4.45 -3.12 -26.21
N LYS A 292 -4.39 -4.39 -25.80
CA LYS A 292 -3.60 -5.40 -26.52
C LYS A 292 -4.20 -5.65 -27.90
N VAL A 293 -3.33 -5.72 -28.88
CA VAL A 293 -3.64 -6.07 -30.27
C VAL A 293 -2.83 -7.30 -30.61
N ALA A 294 -3.48 -8.33 -31.15
CA ALA A 294 -2.78 -9.51 -31.64
C ALA A 294 -1.82 -9.12 -32.78
N ILE A 295 -0.57 -9.59 -32.72
CA ILE A 295 0.42 -9.32 -33.77
C ILE A 295 0.56 -10.54 -34.68
N THR A 296 0.40 -10.33 -35.98
CA THR A 296 0.52 -11.37 -37.01
C THR A 296 1.98 -11.67 -37.32
N GLN A 297 2.25 -12.81 -37.97
CA GLN A 297 3.59 -13.15 -38.41
C GLN A 297 4.14 -12.13 -39.42
N GLU A 298 3.30 -11.64 -40.35
CA GLU A 298 3.70 -10.63 -41.34
C GLU A 298 4.13 -9.32 -40.66
N GLU A 299 3.39 -8.87 -39.65
CA GLU A 299 3.74 -7.69 -38.86
C GLU A 299 5.04 -7.91 -38.07
N LEU A 300 5.19 -9.07 -37.41
CA LEU A 300 6.44 -9.44 -36.74
C LEU A 300 7.63 -9.43 -37.69
N ASP A 301 7.47 -9.96 -38.90
CA ASP A 301 8.51 -10.05 -39.92
C ASP A 301 8.88 -8.67 -40.49
N ALA A 302 7.92 -7.74 -40.55
CA ALA A 302 8.13 -6.37 -41.00
C ALA A 302 8.87 -5.48 -40.00
N LEU A 303 8.88 -5.83 -38.70
CA LEU A 303 9.57 -5.02 -37.68
C LEU A 303 11.09 -4.96 -37.91
N PRO A 304 11.76 -3.83 -37.63
CA PRO A 304 13.22 -3.75 -37.71
C PRO A 304 13.91 -4.70 -36.72
N VAL A 305 15.09 -5.21 -37.09
CA VAL A 305 16.00 -5.87 -36.14
C VAL A 305 16.30 -4.91 -34.98
N GLY A 306 16.35 -5.44 -33.75
CA GLY A 306 16.53 -4.65 -32.53
C GLY A 306 15.24 -4.10 -31.92
N SER A 307 14.09 -4.25 -32.59
CA SER A 307 12.79 -3.85 -32.02
C SER A 307 12.47 -4.63 -30.77
N TYR A 308 11.87 -3.96 -29.78
CA TYR A 308 11.38 -4.52 -28.53
C TYR A 308 9.86 -4.63 -28.50
N ILE A 309 9.36 -5.71 -27.89
CA ILE A 309 7.96 -5.87 -27.49
C ILE A 309 7.95 -6.33 -26.02
N PRO A 310 7.21 -5.66 -25.11
CA PRO A 310 7.08 -6.06 -23.72
C PRO A 310 6.74 -7.54 -23.51
N GLY A 311 7.35 -8.12 -22.48
CA GLY A 311 7.17 -9.53 -22.12
C GLY A 311 5.89 -9.82 -21.33
N ILE A 312 5.18 -8.79 -20.86
CA ILE A 312 4.03 -8.91 -19.97
C ILE A 312 2.80 -8.23 -20.56
N VAL A 313 1.66 -8.92 -20.47
CA VAL A 313 0.32 -8.35 -20.59
C VAL A 313 -0.31 -8.29 -19.20
N LYS A 314 -0.94 -7.17 -18.83
CA LYS A 314 -1.53 -6.98 -17.49
C LYS A 314 -2.90 -6.30 -17.51
N SER A 315 -3.70 -6.60 -16.50
CA SER A 315 -4.88 -5.85 -16.08
C SER A 315 -4.91 -5.79 -14.56
N GLU A 316 -5.83 -5.01 -14.01
CA GLU A 316 -6.23 -5.14 -12.60
C GLU A 316 -6.65 -6.59 -12.31
N ILE A 317 -6.39 -7.02 -11.08
CA ILE A 317 -6.82 -8.29 -10.51
C ILE A 317 -8.20 -8.06 -9.90
N ILE A 318 -9.15 -8.95 -10.22
CA ILE A 318 -10.51 -8.88 -9.68
C ILE A 318 -10.72 -10.03 -8.71
N GLY A 319 -11.34 -9.74 -7.57
CA GLY A 319 -11.54 -10.68 -6.46
C GLY A 319 -10.61 -10.37 -5.30
N ASP A 320 -10.53 -11.31 -4.36
CA ASP A 320 -9.79 -11.18 -3.10
C ASP A 320 -8.35 -10.70 -3.30
N ARG A 321 -7.62 -11.36 -4.21
CA ARG A 321 -6.24 -11.04 -4.60
C ARG A 321 -5.98 -9.58 -5.01
N GLY A 322 -7.01 -8.86 -5.44
CA GLY A 322 -6.94 -7.47 -5.91
C GLY A 322 -7.49 -6.44 -4.92
N ASN A 323 -7.69 -6.81 -3.66
CA ASN A 323 -8.38 -5.96 -2.68
C ASN A 323 -7.52 -4.78 -2.14
N ILE A 324 -6.21 -4.76 -2.45
CA ILE A 324 -5.28 -3.69 -2.05
C ILE A 324 -5.16 -2.68 -3.20
N SER A 325 -5.79 -1.52 -3.07
CA SER A 325 -5.69 -0.42 -4.04
C SER A 325 -4.37 0.32 -3.89
N ALA A 326 -3.79 0.83 -4.97
CA ALA A 326 -2.52 1.54 -4.91
C ALA A 326 -2.28 2.51 -6.08
N GLY A 327 -1.45 3.52 -5.83
CA GLY A 327 -0.84 4.40 -6.81
C GLY A 327 0.63 4.60 -6.50
N TRP A 328 1.46 4.82 -7.52
CA TRP A 328 2.89 4.96 -7.32
C TRP A 328 3.55 5.83 -8.38
N LYS A 329 4.68 6.42 -7.99
CA LYS A 329 5.50 7.24 -8.86
C LYS A 329 6.98 7.05 -8.52
N TYR A 330 7.79 6.98 -9.58
CA TYR A 330 9.22 7.16 -9.46
C TYR A 330 9.57 8.59 -9.84
N ALA A 331 10.28 9.29 -8.98
CA ALA A 331 10.78 10.64 -9.25
C ALA A 331 12.06 10.88 -8.44
N ASP A 332 13.02 11.54 -9.07
CA ASP A 332 14.25 12.02 -8.41
C ASP A 332 15.04 10.94 -7.64
N GLY A 333 15.03 9.69 -8.12
CA GLY A 333 15.73 8.58 -7.45
C GLY A 333 14.92 7.85 -6.39
N LYS A 334 13.62 8.17 -6.25
CA LYS A 334 12.77 7.67 -5.17
C LYS A 334 11.48 7.07 -5.71
N TRP A 335 11.11 5.91 -5.17
CA TRP A 335 9.75 5.39 -5.27
C TRP A 335 8.89 5.98 -4.15
N THR A 336 7.71 6.48 -4.51
CA THR A 336 6.61 6.78 -3.58
C THR A 336 5.43 5.92 -3.97
N ILE A 337 4.94 5.11 -3.03
CA ILE A 337 3.87 4.15 -3.25
C ILE A 337 2.83 4.34 -2.15
N GLU A 338 1.63 4.75 -2.56
CA GLU A 338 0.48 4.90 -1.69
C GLU A 338 -0.46 3.72 -1.92
N PHE A 339 -0.89 3.05 -0.85
CA PHE A 339 -1.74 1.88 -0.95
C PHE A 339 -2.71 1.78 0.22
N SER A 340 -3.83 1.12 -0.02
CA SER A 340 -4.91 1.01 0.97
C SER A 340 -5.61 -0.33 0.91
N ARG A 341 -6.11 -0.76 2.06
CA ARG A 341 -6.94 -1.96 2.19
C ARG A 341 -8.02 -1.71 3.23
N ALA A 342 -9.18 -2.33 3.08
CA ALA A 342 -10.19 -2.35 4.14
C ALA A 342 -9.58 -2.91 5.44
N LEU A 343 -9.96 -2.37 6.60
CA LEU A 343 -9.51 -2.87 7.90
C LEU A 343 -9.86 -4.35 8.08
N VAL A 344 -11.05 -4.75 7.61
CA VAL A 344 -11.54 -6.13 7.66
C VAL A 344 -11.99 -6.53 6.26
N THR A 345 -11.34 -7.56 5.69
CA THR A 345 -11.65 -8.09 4.34
C THR A 345 -12.56 -9.31 4.43
N GLY A 346 -12.48 -10.05 5.53
CA GLY A 346 -13.15 -11.33 5.71
C GLY A 346 -12.47 -12.50 4.99
N SER A 347 -11.31 -12.28 4.35
CA SER A 347 -10.51 -13.37 3.79
C SER A 347 -9.73 -14.11 4.88
N GLU A 348 -9.63 -15.43 4.76
CA GLU A 348 -8.89 -16.27 5.71
C GLU A 348 -7.37 -16.13 5.57
N THR A 349 -6.91 -15.59 4.45
CA THR A 349 -5.49 -15.41 4.10
C THR A 349 -4.99 -13.98 4.33
N ASP A 350 -5.84 -13.09 4.85
CA ASP A 350 -5.52 -11.70 5.12
C ASP A 350 -5.44 -11.43 6.62
N VAL A 351 -4.55 -10.53 7.03
CA VAL A 351 -4.56 -9.99 8.40
C VAL A 351 -5.87 -9.22 8.64
N GLN A 352 -6.57 -9.42 9.76
CA GLN A 352 -7.76 -8.64 10.08
C GLN A 352 -7.43 -7.54 11.10
N PHE A 353 -7.64 -6.27 10.74
CA PHE A 353 -7.48 -5.11 11.63
C PHE A 353 -8.79 -4.81 12.37
N ASP A 354 -9.43 -5.84 12.95
CA ASP A 354 -10.70 -5.75 13.65
C ASP A 354 -10.57 -5.37 15.13
N ASP A 355 -9.36 -5.49 15.71
CA ASP A 355 -9.00 -4.98 17.03
C ASP A 355 -8.00 -3.81 16.92
N LEU A 356 -8.52 -2.58 16.86
CA LEU A 356 -7.70 -1.36 16.79
C LEU A 356 -6.88 -1.10 18.07
N THR A 357 -7.07 -1.89 19.14
CA THR A 357 -6.24 -1.82 20.36
C THR A 357 -5.06 -2.80 20.34
N ALA A 358 -5.01 -3.70 19.35
CA ALA A 358 -3.94 -4.68 19.20
C ALA A 358 -2.69 -4.08 18.55
N GLN A 359 -1.60 -4.84 18.66
CA GLN A 359 -0.34 -4.59 17.96
C GLN A 359 -0.17 -5.63 16.84
N TYR A 360 0.07 -5.14 15.63
CA TYR A 360 0.19 -5.95 14.41
C TYR A 360 1.64 -6.00 13.95
N PHE A 361 2.21 -7.19 13.74
CA PHE A 361 3.63 -7.35 13.39
C PHE A 361 3.81 -7.59 11.89
N PHE A 362 4.80 -6.91 11.31
CA PHE A 362 5.15 -7.06 9.90
C PHE A 362 6.64 -6.98 9.62
N GLY A 363 7.05 -7.47 8.44
CA GLY A 363 8.40 -7.32 7.92
C GLY A 363 8.38 -6.78 6.49
N LEU A 364 9.41 -6.03 6.12
CA LEU A 364 9.54 -5.39 4.81
C LEU A 364 10.74 -5.95 4.00
N ALA A 365 10.55 -6.05 2.68
CA ALA A 365 11.60 -6.34 1.71
C ALA A 365 11.45 -5.46 0.46
N ILE A 366 12.56 -5.05 -0.13
CA ILE A 366 12.63 -4.20 -1.35
C ILE A 366 13.54 -4.85 -2.38
N PHE A 367 13.15 -4.78 -3.64
CA PHE A 367 13.85 -5.38 -4.77
C PHE A 367 14.20 -4.28 -5.77
N GLU A 368 15.48 -3.93 -5.86
CA GLU A 368 16.03 -3.17 -6.99
C GLU A 368 16.29 -4.15 -8.13
N ASN A 369 15.57 -4.01 -9.24
CA ASN A 369 15.72 -4.82 -10.46
C ASN A 369 15.87 -6.35 -10.26
N ALA A 370 15.33 -6.92 -9.17
CA ALA A 370 15.68 -8.26 -8.73
C ALA A 370 14.49 -9.22 -8.68
N GLN A 371 14.66 -10.44 -9.18
CA GLN A 371 13.61 -11.46 -9.15
C GLN A 371 13.36 -12.00 -7.74
N VAL A 372 14.42 -12.45 -7.05
CA VAL A 372 14.33 -13.05 -5.72
C VAL A 372 15.27 -12.41 -4.68
N ARG A 373 16.37 -11.78 -5.09
CA ARG A 373 17.38 -11.21 -4.19
C ARG A 373 17.01 -9.81 -3.68
N HIS A 374 15.96 -9.76 -2.89
CA HIS A 374 15.56 -8.53 -2.21
C HIS A 374 16.53 -8.14 -1.09
N ALA A 375 16.65 -6.84 -0.85
CA ALA A 375 17.03 -6.32 0.45
C ALA A 375 15.90 -6.61 1.45
N PHE A 376 16.24 -6.97 2.68
CA PHE A 376 15.25 -7.29 3.72
C PHE A 376 15.57 -6.63 5.05
N GLN A 377 14.52 -6.39 5.81
CA GLN A 377 14.59 -5.91 7.18
C GLN A 377 15.14 -6.99 8.12
N TYR A 378 16.05 -6.61 9.01
CA TYR A 378 16.38 -7.43 10.17
C TYR A 378 15.43 -7.15 11.34
N GLY A 379 14.93 -8.21 11.97
CA GLY A 379 13.95 -8.10 13.05
C GLY A 379 12.54 -7.90 12.51
N VAL A 380 11.72 -7.16 13.24
CA VAL A 380 10.29 -6.99 12.94
C VAL A 380 9.87 -5.56 13.23
N SER A 381 8.93 -5.04 12.44
CA SER A 381 8.21 -3.81 12.73
C SER A 381 6.85 -4.14 13.34
N SER A 382 6.28 -3.18 14.04
CA SER A 382 4.91 -3.31 14.55
C SER A 382 4.09 -2.08 14.21
N MET A 383 2.79 -2.27 14.08
CA MET A 383 1.82 -1.22 13.85
C MET A 383 0.77 -1.22 14.97
N VAL A 384 0.35 -0.02 15.36
CA VAL A 384 -0.80 0.22 16.25
C VAL A 384 -1.70 1.29 15.64
N PHE A 385 -2.96 1.33 16.04
CA PHE A 385 -3.88 2.39 15.66
C PHE A 385 -3.96 3.42 16.79
N MET A 386 -3.82 4.71 16.45
CA MET A 386 -4.08 5.78 17.40
C MET A 386 -5.60 5.88 17.60
N PRO A 387 -6.12 5.83 18.85
CA PRO A 387 -7.55 5.97 19.09
C PRO A 387 -8.14 7.27 18.52
N ARG A 388 -9.36 7.18 18.01
CA ARG A 388 -10.16 8.33 17.55
C ARG A 388 -10.65 9.20 18.70
#